data_AF-A0A7Y2QC96-F1
#
_entry.id   AF-A0A7Y2QC96-F1
#
_cell.length_a   1.000
_cell.length_b   1.000
_cell.length_c   1.000
_cell.angle_alpha   90.00
_cell.angle_beta   90.00
_cell.angle_gamma   90.00
#
_symmetry.space_group_name_H-M   'P 1'
#
loop_
_entity.id
_entity.type
_entity.pdbx_description
1 polymer ?
#
loop_
_entity_poly.entity_id
_entity_poly.type
_entity_poly.pdbx_seq_one_letter_code
_entity_poly.pdbx_strand_id
1 'polypeptide(L)'
;KFPRAQLYEYPQSVASIAHEREYDGERVVLLSLIKAPERRPIAELEALIQAARSRPVLKIKEFRRALKFARAPAPLRWLLMWLGLNIGRQRARRFGTFQLSVYSGLGAESLNPLSPLTTLFNYGPISADGSVTVRIHYDHRVMDGANVARALERFEKILNGEVASEVKCIAPQGAAALDTGASGTAI
;
A
#
# COMPACT_ATOMS: atom_id res chain seq x y z
N LYS A 1 -23.79 7.67 -10.16
CA LYS A 1 -23.79 7.18 -11.56
C LYS A 1 -23.94 5.66 -11.52
N PHE A 2 -24.97 5.10 -12.16
CA PHE A 2 -25.13 3.65 -12.33
C PHE A 2 -23.95 3.09 -13.14
N PRO A 3 -23.65 1.79 -13.02
CA PRO A 3 -22.48 1.20 -13.64
C PRO A 3 -22.68 1.02 -15.15
N ARG A 4 -22.21 2.01 -15.89
CA ARG A 4 -21.94 1.94 -17.34
C ARG A 4 -20.43 2.01 -17.55
N ALA A 5 -19.96 1.47 -18.66
CA ALA A 5 -18.56 1.60 -19.08
C ALA A 5 -18.21 3.10 -19.18
N GLN A 6 -17.27 3.54 -18.34
CA GLN A 6 -16.85 4.94 -18.27
C GLN A 6 -15.45 5.01 -17.66
N LEU A 7 -14.68 6.01 -18.08
CA LEU A 7 -13.51 6.44 -17.33
C LEU A 7 -13.96 7.32 -16.17
N TYR A 8 -13.38 7.10 -14.99
CA TYR A 8 -13.66 7.88 -13.80
C TYR A 8 -12.35 8.33 -13.18
N GLU A 9 -12.12 9.64 -13.22
CA GLU A 9 -10.97 10.26 -12.58
C GLU A 9 -11.27 10.52 -11.10
N TYR A 10 -10.29 10.22 -10.25
CA TYR A 10 -10.42 10.37 -8.80
C TYR A 10 -9.86 11.73 -8.37
N PRO A 11 -10.55 12.48 -7.49
CA PRO A 11 -10.08 13.80 -7.05
C PRO A 11 -8.84 13.76 -6.15
N GLN A 12 -8.48 12.57 -5.65
CA GLN A 12 -7.32 12.35 -4.79
C GLN A 12 -6.86 10.90 -4.90
N SER A 13 -5.58 10.66 -4.63
CA SER A 13 -5.07 9.31 -4.57
C SER A 13 -5.47 8.62 -3.26
N VAL A 14 -5.70 7.32 -3.30
CA VAL A 14 -5.96 6.48 -2.13
C VAL A 14 -5.12 5.22 -2.29
N ALA A 15 -4.03 5.13 -1.54
CA ALA A 15 -3.16 3.95 -1.54
C ALA A 15 -3.85 2.80 -0.82
N SER A 16 -3.88 1.64 -1.47
CA SER A 16 -4.32 0.38 -0.88
C SER A 16 -3.12 -0.50 -0.60
N ILE A 17 -2.81 -0.72 0.66
CA ILE A 17 -1.61 -1.47 1.07
C ILE A 17 -2.02 -2.83 1.56
N ALA A 18 -1.43 -3.88 0.99
CA ALA A 18 -1.63 -5.26 1.43
C ALA A 18 -0.76 -5.58 2.64
N HIS A 19 -1.39 -6.17 3.67
CA HIS A 19 -0.73 -6.66 4.88
C HIS A 19 -1.10 -8.12 5.10
N GLU A 20 -0.09 -8.98 5.22
CA GLU A 20 -0.28 -10.31 5.77
C GLU A 20 -0.46 -10.20 7.29
N ARG A 21 -1.54 -10.80 7.80
CA ARG A 21 -1.91 -10.80 9.22
C ARG A 21 -2.33 -12.20 9.61
N GLU A 22 -2.21 -12.51 10.89
CA GLU A 22 -2.82 -13.71 11.45
C GLU A 22 -4.17 -13.36 12.08
N TYR A 23 -5.20 -14.15 11.79
CA TYR A 23 -6.52 -14.02 12.37
C TYR A 23 -7.16 -15.41 12.50
N ASP A 24 -7.58 -15.75 13.72
CA ASP A 24 -8.22 -17.05 14.02
C ASP A 24 -7.34 -18.27 13.67
N GLY A 25 -6.02 -18.15 13.88
CA GLY A 25 -5.03 -19.19 13.56
C GLY A 25 -4.67 -19.30 12.08
N GLU A 26 -5.27 -18.48 11.21
CA GLU A 26 -5.01 -18.48 9.78
C GLU A 26 -4.28 -17.22 9.31
N ARG A 27 -3.43 -17.38 8.30
CA ARG A 27 -2.78 -16.25 7.61
C ARG A 27 -3.77 -15.66 6.61
N VAL A 28 -4.06 -14.37 6.78
CA VAL A 28 -5.00 -13.62 5.95
C VAL A 28 -4.35 -12.35 5.39
N VAL A 29 -4.64 -12.02 4.15
CA VAL A 29 -4.19 -10.76 3.54
C VAL A 29 -5.31 -9.72 3.65
N LEU A 30 -5.02 -8.61 4.32
CA LEU A 30 -5.96 -7.53 4.55
C LEU A 30 -5.43 -6.21 3.99
N LEU A 31 -6.33 -5.41 3.43
CA LEU A 31 -5.99 -4.15 2.78
C LEU A 31 -6.27 -2.97 3.72
N SER A 32 -5.27 -2.13 3.94
CA SER A 32 -5.43 -0.82 4.60
C SER A 32 -5.46 0.28 3.55
N LEU A 33 -6.24 1.34 3.81
CA LEU A 33 -6.34 2.48 2.89
C LEU A 33 -5.69 3.73 3.50
N ILE A 34 -4.76 4.34 2.76
CA ILE A 34 -4.21 5.65 3.10
C ILE A 34 -4.76 6.66 2.11
N LYS A 35 -5.48 7.67 2.61
CA LYS A 35 -6.06 8.73 1.78
C LYS A 35 -5.08 9.87 1.61
N ALA A 36 -4.94 10.33 0.36
CA ALA A 36 -4.04 11.40 -0.04
C ALA A 36 -2.62 11.20 0.55
N PRO A 37 -1.98 10.04 0.31
CA PRO A 37 -0.61 9.78 0.77
C PRO A 37 0.37 10.87 0.33
N GLU A 38 0.14 11.49 -0.82
CA GLU A 38 0.95 12.59 -1.37
C GLU A 38 0.92 13.88 -0.52
N ARG A 39 0.04 13.97 0.48
CA ARG A 39 -0.09 15.13 1.38
C ARG A 39 0.39 14.85 2.80
N ARG A 40 0.99 13.68 3.05
CA ARG A 40 1.42 13.25 4.38
C ARG A 40 2.94 13.13 4.41
N PRO A 41 3.60 13.52 5.53
CA PRO A 41 5.03 13.31 5.70
C PRO A 41 5.35 11.82 5.82
N ILE A 42 6.60 11.44 5.51
CA ILE A 42 7.04 10.03 5.53
C ILE A 42 6.80 9.39 6.91
N ALA A 43 7.07 10.12 8.00
CA ALA A 43 6.87 9.63 9.36
C ALA A 43 5.39 9.28 9.66
N GLU A 44 4.43 10.04 9.11
CA GLU A 44 3.01 9.72 9.28
C GLU A 44 2.61 8.50 8.44
N LEU A 45 3.14 8.39 7.22
CA LEU A 45 2.93 7.21 6.38
C LEU A 45 3.46 5.94 7.05
N GLU A 46 4.66 6.00 7.62
CA GLU A 46 5.24 4.91 8.39
C GLU A 46 4.36 4.55 9.59
N ALA A 47 3.95 5.53 10.40
CA ALA A 47 3.09 5.30 11.55
C ALA A 47 1.76 4.62 11.16
N LEU A 48 1.16 4.98 10.04
CA LEU A 48 -0.05 4.34 9.52
C LEU A 48 0.18 2.89 9.09
N ILE A 49 1.28 2.62 8.39
CA ILE A 49 1.67 1.27 7.96
C ILE A 49 1.97 0.40 9.18
N GLN A 50 2.72 0.92 10.15
CA GLN A 50 3.05 0.20 11.38
C GLN A 50 1.81 -0.04 12.25
N ALA A 51 0.90 0.93 12.35
CA ALA A 51 -0.38 0.73 13.02
C ALA A 51 -1.22 -0.36 12.35
N ALA A 52 -1.18 -0.46 11.01
CA ALA A 52 -1.87 -1.51 10.26
C ALA A 52 -1.25 -2.90 10.46
N ARG A 53 0.06 -3.00 10.72
CA ARG A 53 0.78 -4.26 10.99
C ARG A 53 0.65 -4.73 12.45
N SER A 54 0.78 -3.82 13.39
CA SER A 54 0.89 -4.14 14.83
C SER A 54 -0.46 -4.23 15.55
N ARG A 55 -1.43 -3.36 15.22
CA ARG A 55 -2.68 -3.29 15.98
C ARG A 55 -3.52 -4.56 15.75
N PRO A 56 -4.30 -5.00 16.75
CA PRO A 56 -5.21 -6.14 16.59
C PRO A 56 -6.13 -5.97 15.38
N VAL A 57 -6.32 -7.05 14.62
CA VAL A 57 -7.05 -7.04 13.33
C VAL A 57 -8.43 -6.38 13.46
N LEU A 58 -9.18 -6.69 14.53
CA LEU A 58 -10.52 -6.15 14.75
C LEU A 58 -10.55 -4.68 15.18
N LYS A 59 -9.43 -4.09 15.63
CA LYS A 59 -9.35 -2.65 15.96
C LYS A 59 -9.22 -1.77 14.72
N ILE A 60 -8.82 -2.33 13.58
CA ILE A 60 -8.70 -1.61 12.31
C ILE A 60 -10.04 -1.69 11.57
N LYS A 61 -10.60 -0.54 11.20
CA LYS A 61 -11.95 -0.41 10.64
C LYS A 61 -12.08 -1.11 9.29
N GLU A 62 -11.06 -0.99 8.45
CA GLU A 62 -10.92 -1.56 7.13
C GLU A 62 -10.93 -3.09 7.21
N PHE A 63 -10.15 -3.64 8.13
CA PHE A 63 -10.01 -5.08 8.35
C PHE A 63 -11.29 -5.70 8.90
N ARG A 64 -11.88 -5.09 9.92
CA ARG A 64 -13.18 -5.52 10.47
C ARG A 64 -14.26 -5.54 9.40
N ARG A 65 -14.27 -4.54 8.52
CA ARG A 65 -15.21 -4.46 7.41
C ARG A 65 -14.96 -5.55 6.36
N ALA A 66 -13.70 -5.83 6.03
CA ALA A 66 -13.33 -6.91 5.11
C ALA A 66 -13.79 -8.28 5.64
N LEU A 67 -13.54 -8.56 6.93
CA LEU A 67 -14.00 -9.80 7.57
C LEU A 67 -15.54 -9.90 7.64
N LYS A 68 -16.23 -8.81 7.97
CA LYS A 68 -17.71 -8.77 7.92
C LYS A 68 -18.25 -9.04 6.51
N PHE A 69 -17.58 -8.48 5.50
CA PHE A 69 -17.93 -8.70 4.11
C PHE A 69 -17.68 -10.16 3.68
N ALA A 70 -16.58 -10.77 4.13
CA ALA A 70 -16.26 -12.17 3.86
C ALA A 70 -17.29 -13.14 4.45
N ARG A 71 -17.91 -12.78 5.59
CA ARG A 71 -18.97 -13.56 6.25
C ARG A 71 -20.37 -13.38 5.64
N ALA A 72 -20.55 -12.46 4.68
CA ALA A 72 -21.86 -12.25 4.07
C ALA A 72 -22.27 -13.44 3.16
N PRO A 73 -23.56 -13.80 3.08
CA PRO A 73 -24.03 -14.84 2.16
C PRO A 73 -23.61 -14.56 0.72
N ALA A 74 -23.32 -15.61 -0.04
CA ALA A 74 -22.81 -15.50 -1.41
C ALA A 74 -23.54 -14.50 -2.32
N PRO A 75 -24.90 -14.49 -2.43
CA PRO A 75 -25.59 -13.54 -3.30
C PRO A 75 -25.41 -12.08 -2.87
N LEU A 76 -25.43 -11.83 -1.55
CA LEU A 76 -25.22 -10.49 -1.00
C LEU A 76 -23.76 -10.04 -1.20
N ARG A 77 -22.80 -10.94 -0.96
CA ARG A 77 -21.38 -10.70 -1.18
C ARG A 77 -21.10 -10.34 -2.63
N TRP A 78 -21.70 -11.08 -3.58
CA TRP A 78 -21.60 -10.81 -5.01
C TRP A 78 -22.14 -9.42 -5.36
N LEU A 79 -23.36 -9.09 -4.92
CA LEU A 79 -23.97 -7.79 -5.19
C LEU A 79 -23.13 -6.63 -4.61
N LEU A 80 -22.65 -6.77 -3.37
CA LEU A 80 -21.82 -5.77 -2.72
C LEU A 80 -20.46 -5.60 -3.40
N MET A 81 -19.83 -6.70 -3.86
CA MET A 81 -18.60 -6.64 -4.65
C MET A 81 -18.83 -5.91 -5.97
N TRP A 82 -19.90 -6.28 -6.68
CA TRP A 82 -20.27 -5.68 -7.95
C TRP A 82 -20.53 -4.17 -7.80
N LEU A 83 -21.30 -3.75 -6.80
CA LEU A 83 -21.52 -2.33 -6.49
C LEU A 83 -20.23 -1.60 -6.10
N GLY A 84 -19.39 -2.27 -5.31
CA GLY A 84 -18.11 -1.72 -4.85
C GLY A 84 -17.14 -1.46 -6.00
N LEU A 85 -17.06 -2.35 -6.98
CA LEU A 85 -16.15 -2.25 -8.12
C LEU A 85 -16.69 -1.36 -9.24
N ASN A 86 -18.01 -1.34 -9.46
CA ASN A 86 -18.57 -0.64 -10.61
C ASN A 86 -19.06 0.78 -10.33
N ILE A 87 -19.14 1.21 -9.06
CA ILE A 87 -19.41 2.61 -8.70
C ILE A 87 -18.08 3.28 -8.38
N GLY A 88 -17.59 4.18 -9.26
CA GLY A 88 -16.28 4.83 -9.13
C GLY A 88 -15.98 5.35 -7.72
N ARG A 89 -16.85 6.19 -7.15
CA ARG A 89 -16.71 6.68 -5.76
C ARG A 89 -16.60 5.56 -4.72
N GLN A 90 -17.31 4.44 -4.90
CA GLN A 90 -17.23 3.30 -3.99
C GLN A 90 -15.93 2.53 -4.17
N ARG A 91 -15.46 2.39 -5.41
CA ARG A 91 -14.21 1.69 -5.73
C ARG A 91 -13.03 2.31 -5.00
N ALA A 92 -12.81 3.61 -5.15
CA ALA A 92 -11.76 4.32 -4.38
C ALA A 92 -11.97 4.26 -2.87
N ARG A 93 -13.22 4.35 -2.40
CA ARG A 93 -13.53 4.33 -0.95
C ARG A 93 -13.29 2.97 -0.31
N ARG A 94 -13.44 1.87 -1.06
CA ARG A 94 -13.40 0.49 -0.53
C ARG A 94 -12.12 -0.24 -0.87
N PHE A 95 -11.56 0.02 -2.05
CA PHE A 95 -10.39 -0.69 -2.58
C PHE A 95 -9.17 0.21 -2.76
N GLY A 96 -9.35 1.53 -2.91
CA GLY A 96 -8.28 2.47 -3.23
C GLY A 96 -8.27 2.85 -4.72
N THR A 97 -7.32 3.70 -5.11
CA THR A 97 -7.10 4.11 -6.50
C THR A 97 -5.94 3.34 -7.14
N PHE A 98 -4.92 3.03 -6.35
CA PHE A 98 -3.83 2.13 -6.71
C PHE A 98 -3.53 1.20 -5.54
N GLN A 99 -2.94 0.05 -5.84
CA GLN A 99 -2.53 -0.92 -4.83
C GLN A 99 -1.01 -0.95 -4.71
N LEU A 100 -0.52 -1.09 -3.48
CA LEU A 100 0.86 -1.38 -3.13
C LEU A 100 0.88 -2.76 -2.48
N SER A 101 1.53 -3.72 -3.15
CA SER A 101 1.68 -5.09 -2.63
C SER A 101 3.16 -5.44 -2.64
N VAL A 102 3.72 -5.66 -1.45
CA VAL A 102 5.16 -5.86 -1.27
C VAL A 102 5.40 -7.28 -0.77
N TYR A 103 6.13 -8.06 -1.55
CA TYR A 103 6.49 -9.45 -1.25
C TYR A 103 7.96 -9.57 -0.82
N SER A 104 8.74 -8.51 -1.00
CA SER A 104 10.19 -8.48 -0.76
C SER A 104 10.57 -8.78 0.70
N GLY A 105 9.70 -8.45 1.66
CA GLY A 105 9.89 -8.82 3.08
C GLY A 105 9.88 -10.33 3.33
N LEU A 106 9.39 -11.14 2.40
CA LEU A 106 9.40 -12.60 2.43
C LEU A 106 10.48 -13.19 1.51
N GLY A 107 11.36 -12.36 0.94
CA GLY A 107 12.38 -12.79 -0.03
C GLY A 107 11.82 -13.20 -1.39
N ALA A 108 10.54 -12.94 -1.66
CA ALA A 108 9.87 -13.35 -2.90
C ALA A 108 9.46 -12.14 -3.74
N GLU A 109 9.43 -12.31 -5.05
CA GLU A 109 8.81 -11.37 -5.99
C GLU A 109 7.52 -11.98 -6.54
N SER A 110 6.42 -11.24 -6.49
CA SER A 110 5.21 -11.61 -7.23
C SER A 110 5.27 -10.98 -8.62
N LEU A 111 5.37 -11.82 -9.65
CA LEU A 111 5.47 -11.37 -11.03
C LEU A 111 4.14 -10.90 -11.62
N ASN A 112 3.00 -11.43 -11.14
CA ASN A 112 1.66 -11.08 -11.64
C ASN A 112 0.59 -11.09 -10.52
N PRO A 113 0.64 -10.13 -9.58
CA PRO A 113 -0.40 -10.06 -8.58
C PRO A 113 -1.69 -9.50 -9.22
N LEU A 114 -2.79 -10.23 -9.07
CA LEU A 114 -4.08 -9.80 -9.59
C LEU A 114 -4.67 -8.71 -8.69
N SER A 115 -4.90 -7.53 -9.26
CA SER A 115 -5.59 -6.43 -8.57
C SER A 115 -6.89 -6.08 -9.29
N PRO A 116 -7.97 -5.79 -8.56
CA PRO A 116 -9.16 -5.20 -9.14
C PRO A 116 -8.97 -3.69 -9.44
N LEU A 117 -7.80 -3.10 -9.20
CA LEU A 117 -7.48 -1.71 -9.50
C LEU A 117 -6.77 -1.58 -10.85
N THR A 118 -6.77 -0.37 -11.40
CA THR A 118 -6.14 -0.07 -12.70
C THR A 118 -4.62 -0.06 -12.63
N THR A 119 -4.06 0.09 -11.43
CA THR A 119 -2.63 0.19 -11.19
C THR A 119 -2.28 -0.56 -9.91
N LEU A 120 -1.29 -1.44 -10.00
CA LEU A 120 -0.69 -2.12 -8.87
C LEU A 120 0.83 -1.93 -8.93
N PHE A 121 1.40 -1.62 -7.78
CA PHE A 121 2.81 -1.34 -7.60
C PHE A 121 3.42 -2.41 -6.69
N ASN A 122 4.57 -2.95 -7.10
CA ASN A 122 5.38 -3.85 -6.28
C ASN A 122 6.87 -3.61 -6.51
N TYR A 123 7.69 -3.96 -5.52
CA TYR A 123 9.14 -3.89 -5.61
C TYR A 123 9.80 -5.13 -5.03
N GLY A 124 10.97 -5.45 -5.57
CA GLY A 124 11.82 -6.57 -5.16
C GLY A 124 12.62 -6.30 -3.89
N PRO A 125 13.43 -7.27 -3.43
CA PRO A 125 14.40 -7.01 -2.36
C PRO A 125 15.41 -5.94 -2.78
N ILE A 126 15.99 -5.26 -1.78
CA ILE A 126 17.08 -4.31 -2.01
C ILE A 126 18.35 -5.12 -2.23
N SER A 127 18.99 -4.92 -3.38
CA SER A 127 20.26 -5.53 -3.75
C SER A 127 21.42 -4.98 -2.92
N ALA A 128 22.54 -5.69 -2.89
CA ALA A 128 23.74 -5.27 -2.15
C ALA A 128 24.32 -3.93 -2.62
N ASP A 129 24.08 -3.56 -3.88
CA ASP A 129 24.47 -2.27 -4.48
C ASP A 129 23.44 -1.15 -4.21
N GLY A 130 22.38 -1.44 -3.46
CA GLY A 130 21.28 -0.51 -3.16
C GLY A 130 20.22 -0.40 -4.26
N SER A 131 20.33 -1.17 -5.35
CA SER A 131 19.33 -1.18 -6.41
C SER A 131 18.05 -1.92 -6.01
N VAL A 132 16.91 -1.48 -6.54
CA VAL A 132 15.60 -2.12 -6.32
C VAL A 132 14.86 -2.24 -7.64
N THR A 133 14.44 -3.45 -7.98
CA THR A 133 13.56 -3.64 -9.15
C THR A 133 12.13 -3.27 -8.78
N VAL A 134 11.60 -2.24 -9.45
CA VAL A 134 10.23 -1.75 -9.28
C VAL A 134 9.37 -2.16 -10.48
N ARG A 135 8.13 -2.58 -10.22
CA ARG A 135 7.17 -3.00 -11.25
C ARG A 135 5.83 -2.33 -11.03
N ILE A 136 5.21 -1.92 -12.14
CA ILE A 136 3.85 -1.39 -12.19
C ILE A 136 3.04 -2.28 -13.12
N HIS A 137 2.03 -2.96 -12.60
CA HIS A 137 0.99 -3.60 -13.40
C HIS A 137 -0.11 -2.59 -13.67
N TYR A 138 -0.52 -2.49 -14.94
CA TYR A 138 -1.49 -1.50 -15.37
C TYR A 138 -2.52 -2.07 -16.34
N ASP A 139 -3.72 -1.50 -16.32
CA ASP A 139 -4.79 -1.83 -17.26
C ASP A 139 -4.54 -1.13 -18.60
N HIS A 140 -4.13 -1.90 -19.61
CA HIS A 140 -3.85 -1.42 -20.98
C HIS A 140 -5.06 -0.79 -21.68
N ARG A 141 -6.28 -0.98 -21.16
CA ARG A 141 -7.48 -0.30 -21.69
C ARG A 141 -7.54 1.17 -21.29
N VAL A 142 -6.76 1.58 -20.29
CA VAL A 142 -6.78 2.92 -19.70
C VAL A 142 -5.42 3.61 -19.81
N MET A 143 -4.32 2.87 -19.75
CA MET A 143 -2.95 3.40 -19.78
C MET A 143 -2.09 2.71 -20.83
N ASP A 144 -1.23 3.46 -21.50
CA ASP A 144 -0.19 2.92 -22.38
C ASP A 144 1.16 2.74 -21.65
N GLY A 145 2.04 1.93 -22.25
CA GLY A 145 3.34 1.61 -21.65
C GLY A 145 4.33 2.78 -21.63
N ALA A 146 4.22 3.74 -22.56
CA ALA A 146 5.12 4.89 -22.58
C ALA A 146 4.84 5.82 -21.39
N ASN A 147 3.55 6.02 -21.05
CA ASN A 147 3.14 6.75 -19.86
C ASN A 147 3.63 6.10 -18.58
N VAL A 148 3.57 4.77 -18.47
CA VAL A 148 4.09 4.02 -17.32
C VAL A 148 5.62 4.10 -17.22
N ALA A 149 6.33 4.00 -18.35
CA ALA A 149 7.79 4.12 -18.38
C ALA A 149 8.26 5.52 -17.91
N ARG A 150 7.63 6.59 -18.40
CA ARG A 150 7.90 7.96 -17.94
C ARG A 150 7.57 8.15 -16.46
N ALA A 151 6.51 7.49 -15.98
CA ALA A 151 6.15 7.53 -14.56
C ALA A 151 7.21 6.82 -13.69
N LEU A 152 7.77 5.69 -14.13
CA LEU A 152 8.87 5.00 -13.45
C LEU A 152 10.15 5.84 -13.40
N GLU A 153 10.53 6.48 -14.50
CA GLU A 153 11.70 7.38 -14.54
C GLU A 153 11.52 8.56 -13.57
N ARG A 154 10.34 9.19 -13.57
CA ARG A 154 10.03 10.27 -12.62
C ARG A 154 10.02 9.77 -11.18
N PHE A 155 9.49 8.58 -10.95
CA PHE A 155 9.43 7.96 -9.63
C PHE A 155 10.84 7.72 -9.06
N GLU A 156 11.76 7.20 -9.88
CA GLU A 156 13.16 7.03 -9.49
C GLU A 156 13.83 8.35 -9.12
N LYS A 157 13.60 9.42 -9.91
CA LYS A 157 14.12 10.76 -9.61
C LYS A 157 13.59 11.31 -8.28
N ILE A 158 12.29 11.13 -8.00
CA ILE A 158 11.67 11.58 -6.74
C ILE A 158 12.23 10.79 -5.54
N LEU A 159 12.36 9.47 -5.68
CA LEU A 159 12.90 8.62 -4.62
C LEU A 159 14.35 8.99 -4.26
N ASN A 160 15.21 9.15 -5.27
CA ASN A 160 16.62 9.46 -5.07
C ASN A 160 16.89 10.95 -4.77
N GLY A 161 15.89 11.83 -4.93
CA GLY A 161 15.98 13.26 -4.70
C GLY A 161 15.25 13.70 -3.43
N GLU A 162 13.99 14.13 -3.60
CA GLU A 162 13.15 14.72 -2.56
C GLU A 162 12.96 13.77 -1.36
N VAL A 163 12.61 12.50 -1.64
CA VAL A 163 12.34 11.51 -0.58
C VAL A 163 13.62 11.12 0.16
N ALA A 164 14.71 10.85 -0.56
CA ALA A 164 16.00 10.56 0.07
C ALA A 164 16.48 11.72 0.95
N SER A 165 16.23 12.97 0.54
CA SER A 165 16.55 14.16 1.33
C SER A 165 15.71 14.23 2.60
N GLU A 166 14.40 14.00 2.52
CA GLU A 166 13.51 13.95 3.69
C GLU A 166 13.96 12.87 4.69
N VAL A 167 14.26 11.65 4.22
CA VAL A 167 14.71 10.55 5.09
C VAL A 167 16.04 10.89 5.78
N LYS A 168 16.99 11.52 5.08
CA LYS A 168 18.26 11.99 5.67
C LYS A 168 18.05 13.06 6.73
N CYS A 169 16.99 13.85 6.68
CA CYS A 169 16.64 14.81 7.72
C CYS A 169 15.99 14.16 8.95
N ILE A 170 15.39 12.97 8.79
CA ILE A 170 14.80 12.19 9.88
C ILE A 170 15.88 11.41 10.67
N ALA A 171 16.87 10.85 9.97
CA ALA A 171 17.94 10.02 10.56
C ALA A 171 18.75 10.67 11.71
N PRO A 172 19.05 11.99 11.74
CA PRO A 172 19.76 12.64 12.84
C PRO A 172 19.05 12.54 14.20
N GLN A 173 17.75 12.25 14.23
CA GLN A 173 16.96 12.22 15.47
C GLN A 173 16.83 10.81 16.08
N GLY A 174 17.15 9.75 15.32
CA GLY A 174 17.04 8.36 15.80
C GLY A 174 18.34 7.77 16.37
N ALA A 175 19.50 8.23 15.91
CA ALA A 175 20.80 7.69 16.35
C ALA A 175 21.25 8.21 17.73
N ALA A 176 20.85 9.43 18.12
CA ALA A 176 21.22 10.02 19.41
C ALA A 176 20.50 9.38 20.62
N ALA A 177 19.39 8.66 20.39
CA ALA A 177 18.62 8.00 21.45
C ALA A 177 19.12 6.59 21.81
N LEU A 178 20.01 6.00 21.01
CA LEU A 178 20.53 4.64 21.24
C LEU A 178 21.91 4.62 21.94
N ASP A 179 22.57 5.77 22.07
CA ASP A 179 23.96 5.86 22.58
C ASP A 179 24.09 6.29 24.06
N THR A 180 22.97 6.46 24.78
CA THR A 180 22.99 6.88 26.20
C THR A 180 22.79 5.73 27.21
N GLY A 181 22.81 4.47 26.76
CA GLY A 181 22.45 3.31 27.59
C GLY A 181 23.59 2.43 28.11
N ALA A 182 24.85 2.65 27.72
CA ALA A 182 25.95 1.73 28.02
C ALA A 182 27.14 2.41 28.71
N SER A 183 26.92 3.01 29.87
CA SER A 183 28.00 3.19 30.85
C SER A 183 27.42 3.15 32.27
N GLY A 184 27.14 1.93 32.72
CA GLY A 184 26.74 1.61 34.08
C GLY A 184 27.74 0.62 34.68
N THR A 185 28.58 1.15 35.55
CA THR A 185 29.57 0.52 36.42
C THR A 185 29.02 -0.71 37.16
N ALA A 186 29.83 -1.76 37.28
CA ALA A 186 29.74 -2.70 38.39
C ALA A 186 31.15 -3.04 38.88
N ILE A 187 31.34 -2.75 40.17
CA ILE A 187 32.48 -3.10 41.04
C ILE A 187 32.51 -4.62 41.24
#